data_AF-A0A382W0Z5-F1
#
_entry.id   AF-A0A382W0Z5-F1
#
_cell.length_a   1.000
_cell.length_b   1.000
_cell.length_c   1.000
_cell.angle_alpha   90.00
_cell.angle_beta   90.00
_cell.angle_gamma   90.00
#
_symmetry.space_group_name_H-M   'P 1'
#
loop_
_entity.id
_entity.type
_entity.pdbx_description
1 polymer ?
#
loop_
_entity_poly.entity_id
_entity_poly.type
_entity_poly.pdbx_seq_one_letter_code
_entity_poly.pdbx_strand_id
1 'polypeptide(L)'
;MRSISKIEDITPDIARREFMAWMSASSLLALTGCNVSFETNAKRMIDKAAKAKNVFDLAKVAEHTMGEESFAYLEGGADDLLTVQANMDA
;
A
#
# COMPACT_ATOMS: atom_id res chain seq x y z
N MET A 1 15.38 24.32 0.12
CA MET A 1 16.20 23.75 -0.97
C MET A 1 16.49 22.29 -0.62
N ARG A 2 15.88 21.32 -1.31
CA ARG A 2 16.17 19.88 -1.11
C ARG A 2 17.41 19.54 -1.94
N SER A 3 18.43 19.01 -1.27
CA SER A 3 19.73 18.62 -1.86
C SER A 3 19.54 17.53 -2.92
N ILE A 4 20.11 17.74 -4.10
CA ILE A 4 20.04 16.91 -5.31
C ILE A 4 21.15 15.83 -5.29
N SER A 5 21.56 15.37 -4.11
CA SER A 5 22.80 14.58 -3.94
C SER A 5 22.58 13.06 -3.88
N LYS A 6 21.50 12.53 -4.49
CA LYS A 6 21.19 11.09 -4.50
C LYS A 6 20.65 10.61 -5.85
N ILE A 7 21.25 11.04 -6.97
CA ILE A 7 20.87 10.57 -8.32
C ILE A 7 22.00 9.72 -8.93
N GLU A 8 22.78 8.99 -8.12
CA GLU A 8 23.94 8.24 -8.64
C GLU A 8 23.70 6.76 -8.90
N ASP A 9 22.57 6.16 -8.53
CA ASP A 9 22.32 4.73 -8.80
C ASP A 9 20.87 4.44 -9.26
N ILE A 10 20.34 5.26 -10.18
CA ILE A 10 19.07 4.91 -10.82
C ILE A 10 19.37 3.94 -11.97
N THR A 11 19.27 2.65 -11.69
CA THR A 11 19.26 1.64 -12.75
C THR A 11 18.17 1.98 -13.78
N PRO A 12 18.39 1.77 -15.09
CA PRO A 12 17.48 2.21 -16.13
C PRO A 12 16.05 1.68 -15.95
N ASP A 13 15.89 0.52 -15.30
CA ASP A 13 14.60 -0.05 -14.94
C ASP A 13 13.85 0.76 -13.88
N ILE A 14 14.55 1.29 -12.87
CA ILE A 14 13.95 2.13 -11.82
C ILE A 14 13.56 3.49 -12.42
N ALA A 15 14.42 4.10 -13.23
CA ALA A 15 14.11 5.33 -13.96
C ALA A 15 12.86 5.17 -14.83
N ARG A 16 12.78 4.06 -15.57
CA ARG A 16 11.63 3.76 -16.44
C ARG A 16 10.34 3.59 -15.64
N ARG A 17 10.40 2.92 -14.48
CA ARG A 17 9.23 2.70 -13.62
C ARG A 17 8.73 4.00 -13.00
N GLU A 18 9.63 4.83 -12.49
CA GLU A 18 9.27 6.14 -11.92
C GLU A 18 8.73 7.10 -12.99
N PHE A 19 9.35 7.10 -14.17
CA PHE A 19 8.85 7.85 -15.32
C PHE A 19 7.43 7.41 -15.73
N MET A 20 7.17 6.10 -15.81
CA MET A 20 5.83 5.59 -16.13
C MET A 20 4.81 5.88 -15.04
N ALA A 21 5.21 5.81 -13.76
CA ALA A 21 4.35 6.20 -12.64
C ALA A 21 3.98 7.70 -12.74
N TRP A 22 4.96 8.56 -13.02
CA TRP A 22 4.75 10.00 -13.19
C TRP A 22 3.89 10.33 -14.42
N MET A 23 4.11 9.65 -15.54
CA MET A 23 3.27 9.78 -16.74
C MET A 23 1.83 9.33 -16.47
N SER A 24 1.64 8.21 -15.77
CA SER A 24 0.30 7.71 -15.42
C SER A 24 -0.47 8.62 -14.47
N ALA A 25 0.24 9.39 -13.64
CA ALA A 25 -0.34 10.40 -12.76
C ALA A 25 -0.65 11.73 -13.49
N SER A 26 -0.18 11.89 -14.73
CA SER A 26 -0.41 13.10 -15.52
C SER A 26 -1.74 13.01 -16.28
N SER A 27 -2.60 14.00 -16.09
CA SER A 27 -3.92 14.12 -16.72
C SER A 27 -3.90 14.18 -18.25
N LEU A 28 -2.73 14.40 -18.87
CA LEU A 28 -2.56 14.43 -20.32
C LEU A 28 -2.74 13.04 -20.98
N LEU A 29 -2.49 11.95 -20.24
CA LEU A 29 -2.65 10.58 -20.74
C LEU A 29 -4.13 10.18 -20.88
N ALA A 30 -5.01 10.79 -20.08
CA ALA A 30 -6.46 10.63 -20.18
C ALA A 30 -7.03 11.15 -21.51
N LEU A 31 -6.35 12.11 -22.16
CA LEU A 31 -6.76 12.64 -23.47
C LEU A 31 -6.30 11.77 -24.66
N THR A 32 -5.29 10.92 -24.47
CA THR A 32 -4.68 10.15 -25.58
C THR A 32 -5.44 8.87 -25.94
N GLY A 33 -6.59 8.58 -25.32
CA GLY A 33 -7.46 7.46 -25.67
C GLY A 33 -6.86 6.06 -25.45
N CYS A 34 -5.63 5.96 -24.95
CA CYS A 34 -5.05 4.71 -24.50
C CYS A 34 -5.67 4.36 -23.14
N ASN A 35 -6.68 3.49 -23.16
CA ASN A 35 -7.13 2.76 -21.97
C ASN A 35 -5.99 1.85 -21.50
N VAL A 36 -5.01 2.41 -20.80
CA VAL A 36 -4.02 1.63 -20.07
C VAL A 36 -4.78 1.05 -18.88
N SER A 37 -5.32 -0.15 -19.06
CA SER A 37 -5.82 -0.95 -17.95
C SER A 37 -4.62 -1.34 -17.11
N PHE A 38 -4.36 -0.55 -16.08
CA PHE A 38 -3.46 -0.95 -15.02
C PHE A 38 -4.23 -2.01 -14.23
N GLU A 39 -3.98 -3.29 -14.50
CA GLU A 39 -4.19 -4.32 -13.50
C GLU A 39 -3.26 -3.96 -12.33
N THR A 40 -3.79 -3.17 -11.41
CA THR A 40 -3.24 -3.12 -10.07
C THR A 40 -3.28 -4.58 -9.63
N ASN A 41 -2.10 -5.19 -9.50
CA ASN A 41 -1.97 -6.50 -8.91
C ASN A 41 -2.78 -6.44 -7.62
N ALA A 42 -3.97 -7.06 -7.62
CA ALA A 42 -4.82 -7.14 -6.46
C ALA A 42 -3.96 -7.82 -5.40
N LYS A 43 -3.40 -7.00 -4.51
CA LYS A 43 -2.53 -7.36 -3.41
C LYS A 43 -3.24 -8.53 -2.72
N ARG A 44 -2.76 -9.77 -2.94
CA ARG A 44 -3.42 -11.04 -2.55
C ARG A 44 -4.35 -10.80 -1.36
N MET A 45 -5.62 -10.54 -1.62
CA MET A 45 -6.58 -10.29 -0.56
C MET A 45 -6.81 -11.66 0.07
N ILE A 46 -6.34 -11.83 1.29
CA ILE A 46 -6.64 -13.01 2.10
C ILE A 46 -8.10 -12.82 2.51
N ASP A 47 -8.99 -13.49 1.78
CA ASP A 47 -10.45 -13.43 1.93
C ASP A 47 -10.97 -14.45 2.95
N LYS A 48 -10.11 -15.39 3.38
CA LYS A 48 -10.45 -16.49 4.27
C LYS A 48 -9.34 -16.70 5.30
N ALA A 49 -9.73 -16.89 6.55
CA ALA A 49 -8.79 -17.18 7.65
C ALA A 49 -7.91 -18.41 7.36
N ALA A 50 -8.43 -19.41 6.65
CA ALA A 50 -7.67 -20.61 6.25
C ALA A 50 -6.47 -20.32 5.32
N LYS A 51 -6.41 -19.15 4.69
CA LYS A 51 -5.28 -18.72 3.84
C LYS A 51 -4.26 -17.85 4.59
N ALA A 52 -4.54 -17.48 5.84
CA ALA A 52 -3.61 -16.70 6.66
C ALA A 52 -2.39 -17.54 7.02
N LYS A 53 -1.19 -17.00 6.82
CA LYS A 53 0.07 -17.70 7.11
C LYS A 53 0.62 -17.34 8.49
N ASN A 54 0.19 -16.21 9.04
CA ASN A 54 0.56 -15.72 10.36
C ASN A 54 -0.61 -14.96 11.01
N VAL A 55 -0.43 -14.57 12.27
CA VAL A 55 -1.46 -13.88 13.05
C VAL A 55 -1.78 -12.48 12.51
N PHE A 56 -0.85 -11.79 11.86
CA PHE A 56 -1.08 -10.47 11.27
C PHE A 56 -1.93 -10.54 10.00
N ASP A 57 -1.87 -11.66 9.27
CA ASP A 57 -2.73 -11.91 8.13
C ASP A 57 -4.21 -12.03 8.55
N LEU A 58 -4.48 -12.47 9.79
CA LEU A 58 -5.85 -12.56 10.32
C LEU A 58 -6.49 -11.18 10.51
N ALA A 59 -5.71 -10.15 10.86
CA ALA A 59 -6.21 -8.78 10.98
C ALA A 59 -6.81 -8.28 9.66
N LYS A 60 -6.18 -8.61 8.52
CA LYS A 60 -6.71 -8.26 7.18
C LYS A 60 -7.98 -9.01 6.82
N VAL A 61 -8.13 -10.26 7.28
CA VAL A 61 -9.37 -11.02 7.10
C VAL A 61 -10.49 -10.42 7.97
N ALA A 62 -10.14 -10.02 9.19
CA ALA A 62 -11.06 -9.40 10.13
C ALA A 62 -11.54 -8.04 9.62
N GLU A 63 -10.65 -7.19 9.08
CA GLU A 63 -11.00 -5.90 8.45
C GLU A 63 -12.08 -6.05 7.37
N HIS A 64 -12.00 -7.10 6.56
CA HIS A 64 -12.96 -7.32 5.48
C HIS A 64 -14.27 -7.99 5.96
N THR A 65 -14.22 -8.76 7.04
CA THR A 65 -15.37 -9.54 7.52
C THR A 65 -16.17 -8.80 8.59
N MET A 66 -15.48 -8.00 9.39
CA MET A 66 -16.05 -7.25 10.49
C MET A 66 -16.41 -5.85 9.99
N GLY A 67 -17.53 -5.30 10.45
CA GLY A 67 -17.89 -3.92 10.14
C GLY A 67 -16.82 -2.95 10.66
N GLU A 68 -16.66 -1.82 9.98
CA GLU A 68 -15.62 -0.81 10.23
C GLU A 68 -15.50 -0.42 11.72
N GLU A 69 -16.63 -0.14 12.38
CA GLU A 69 -16.64 0.24 13.81
C GLU A 69 -16.15 -0.89 14.72
N SER A 70 -16.55 -2.13 14.44
CA SER A 70 -16.13 -3.29 15.23
C SER A 70 -14.64 -3.58 15.05
N PHE A 71 -14.14 -3.41 13.83
CA PHE A 71 -12.72 -3.56 13.54
C PHE A 71 -11.91 -2.45 14.22
N ALA A 72 -12.30 -1.19 14.05
CA ALA A 72 -11.64 -0.04 14.66
C ALA A 72 -11.64 -0.09 16.19
N TYR A 73 -12.68 -0.63 16.82
CA TYR A 73 -12.71 -0.83 18.26
C TYR A 73 -11.68 -1.86 18.75
N LEU A 74 -11.43 -2.92 17.98
CA LEU A 74 -10.56 -4.03 18.37
C LEU A 74 -9.08 -3.78 18.02
N GLU A 75 -8.80 -3.18 16.86
CA GLU A 75 -7.45 -2.80 16.44
C GLU A 75 -7.03 -1.42 16.97
N GLY A 76 -7.97 -0.65 17.52
CA GLY A 76 -7.70 0.66 18.09
C GLY A 76 -6.78 0.61 19.30
N GLY A 77 -6.12 1.73 19.54
CA GLY A 77 -5.28 2.00 20.70
C GLY A 77 -5.41 3.46 21.10
N ALA A 78 -4.63 3.88 22.09
CA ALA A 78 -4.66 5.26 22.54
C ALA A 78 -4.09 6.21 21.47
N ASP A 79 -4.82 7.29 21.20
CA ASP A 79 -4.42 8.44 20.38
C ASP A 79 -3.77 8.06 19.02
N ASP A 80 -2.45 8.17 18.93
CA ASP A 80 -1.66 8.02 17.70
C ASP A 80 -1.09 6.62 17.47
N LEU A 81 -1.44 5.66 18.34
CA LEU A 81 -1.01 4.25 18.27
C LEU A 81 0.50 4.02 18.37
N LEU A 82 1.30 5.02 18.77
CA LEU A 82 2.76 4.87 18.82
C LEU A 82 3.21 3.76 19.77
N THR A 83 2.50 3.56 20.88
CA THR A 83 2.79 2.47 21.83
C THR A 83 2.47 1.09 21.23
N VAL A 84 1.43 0.99 20.41
CA VAL A 84 1.09 -0.27 19.72
C VAL A 84 2.20 -0.62 18.73
N GLN A 85 2.67 0.36 17.96
CA GLN A 85 3.78 0.18 17.03
C GLN A 85 5.08 -0.20 17.76
N ALA A 86 5.40 0.48 18.86
CA ALA A 86 6.59 0.18 19.67
C ALA A 86 6.58 -1.26 20.21
N ASN A 87 5.41 -1.81 20.55
CA ASN A 87 5.27 -3.20 20.97
C ASN A 87 5.41 -4.20 19.82
N MET A 88 5.02 -3.83 18.60
CA MET A 88 5.20 -4.67 17.42
C MET A 88 6.66 -4.76 16.98
N ASP A 89 7.44 -3.72 17.26
CA ASP A 89 8.85 -3.60 16.86
C ASP A 89 9.84 -4.12 17.92
N ALA A 90 9.37 -4.41 19.15
CA ALA A 90 10.17 -4.90 20.27
C ALA A 90 10.42 -6.42 20.21
#